data_AF-A0AAD5N051-F1
#
_entry.id   AF-A0AAD5N051-F1
#
_cell.length_a   1.000
_cell.length_b   1.000
_cell.length_c   1.000
_cell.angle_alpha   90.00
_cell.angle_beta   90.00
_cell.angle_gamma   90.00
#
_symmetry.space_group_name_H-M   'P 1'
#
loop_
_entity.id
_entity.type
_entity.pdbx_description
1 polymer ?
#
loop_
_entity_poly.entity_id
_entity_poly.type
_entity_poly.pdbx_seq_one_letter_code
_entity_poly.pdbx_strand_id
1 'polypeptide(L)'
;MAYNSNVRNVLLANAAHANLDALQPYYYKMGMNLCQLLGGNVAGEIADCLVETIVQRIGDIVLRTMSDSGITTKIDNMEKRLYEESMKCQSRLHEYFSAQQTKGRKRRI
;
A
#
# COMPACT_ATOMS: atom_id res chain seq x y z
N MET A 1 15.73 -3.97 -15.56
CA MET A 1 14.31 -4.42 -15.56
C MET A 1 13.86 -4.58 -14.12
N ALA A 2 12.65 -4.11 -13.78
CA ALA A 2 12.12 -4.11 -12.40
C ALA A 2 11.88 -5.49 -11.78
N TYR A 3 11.81 -6.55 -12.60
CA TYR A 3 11.51 -7.92 -12.16
C TYR A 3 12.68 -8.89 -12.33
N ASN A 4 13.91 -8.40 -12.52
CA ASN A 4 15.07 -9.31 -12.56
C ASN A 4 15.41 -9.82 -11.15
N SER A 5 16.18 -10.90 -11.08
CA SER A 5 16.56 -11.55 -9.82
C SER A 5 17.21 -10.58 -8.82
N ASN A 6 18.09 -9.69 -9.29
CA ASN A 6 18.78 -8.73 -8.43
C ASN A 6 17.81 -7.76 -7.75
N VAL A 7 16.87 -7.18 -8.51
CA VAL A 7 15.86 -6.27 -7.95
C VAL A 7 14.93 -7.01 -7.01
N ARG A 8 14.50 -8.23 -7.36
CA ARG A 8 13.67 -9.06 -6.47
C ARG A 8 14.38 -9.32 -5.15
N ASN A 9 15.65 -9.72 -5.17
CA ASN A 9 16.43 -9.98 -3.96
C ASN A 9 16.54 -8.74 -3.05
N VAL A 10 16.70 -7.54 -3.63
CA VAL A 10 16.72 -6.29 -2.88
C VAL A 10 15.36 -6.00 -2.23
N LEU A 11 14.26 -6.18 -2.98
CA LEU A 11 12.91 -5.95 -2.46
C LEU A 11 12.52 -6.98 -1.39
N LEU A 12 12.89 -8.24 -1.58
CA LEU A 12 12.71 -9.30 -0.58
C LEU A 12 13.46 -8.98 0.71
N ALA A 13 14.67 -8.43 0.61
CA ALA A 13 15.46 -8.06 1.79
C ALA A 13 14.89 -6.86 2.54
N ASN A 14 14.48 -5.79 1.84
CA ASN A 14 13.85 -4.62 2.43
C ASN A 14 13.12 -3.77 1.39
N ALA A 15 11.81 -3.98 1.27
CA ALA A 15 10.94 -3.20 0.39
C ALA A 15 10.48 -1.88 1.01
N ALA A 16 10.58 -1.68 2.34
CA ALA A 16 9.99 -0.53 3.04
C ALA A 16 10.47 0.83 2.53
N HIS A 17 11.73 0.91 2.10
CA HIS A 17 12.34 2.16 1.60
C HIS A 17 12.53 2.20 0.08
N ALA A 18 12.12 1.14 -0.63
CA ALA A 18 12.24 1.08 -2.07
C ALA A 18 11.34 2.15 -2.74
N ASN A 19 11.85 2.74 -3.81
CA ASN A 19 11.09 3.68 -4.63
C ASN A 19 10.40 2.93 -5.78
N LEU A 20 9.18 2.47 -5.53
CA LEU A 20 8.41 1.74 -6.53
C LEU A 20 7.94 2.65 -7.67
N ASP A 21 7.69 3.94 -7.40
CA ASP A 21 7.30 4.91 -8.44
C ASP A 21 8.41 5.06 -9.49
N ALA A 22 9.66 5.22 -9.07
CA ALA A 22 10.80 5.28 -9.98
C ALA A 22 11.16 3.93 -10.62
N LEU A 23 10.92 2.82 -9.91
CA LEU A 23 11.23 1.48 -10.41
C LEU A 23 10.23 1.03 -11.49
N GLN A 24 8.93 1.17 -11.20
CA GLN A 24 7.80 0.87 -12.07
C GLN A 24 6.50 1.41 -11.41
N PRO A 25 5.91 2.52 -11.89
CA PRO A 25 4.73 3.13 -11.27
C PRO A 25 3.51 2.20 -11.11
N TYR A 26 3.43 1.14 -11.92
CA TYR A 26 2.41 0.10 -11.83
C TYR A 26 3.02 -1.26 -11.43
N TYR A 27 3.92 -1.27 -10.44
CA TYR A 27 4.72 -2.45 -10.06
C TYR A 27 3.87 -3.69 -9.82
N TYR A 28 2.85 -3.62 -8.95
CA TYR A 28 2.03 -4.80 -8.67
C TYR A 28 1.23 -5.25 -9.89
N LYS A 29 0.59 -4.31 -10.61
CA LYS A 29 -0.24 -4.63 -11.78
C LYS A 29 0.57 -5.27 -12.91
N MET A 30 1.75 -4.71 -13.20
CA MET A 30 2.62 -5.25 -14.23
C MET A 30 3.24 -6.58 -13.80
N GLY A 31 3.62 -6.73 -12.53
CA GLY A 31 4.10 -8.00 -11.98
C GLY A 31 3.06 -9.12 -12.09
N MET A 32 1.80 -8.85 -11.73
CA MET A 32 0.71 -9.82 -11.87
C MET A 32 0.49 -10.23 -13.33
N ASN A 33 0.51 -9.28 -14.27
CA ASN A 33 0.41 -9.59 -15.69
C ASN A 33 1.59 -10.45 -16.17
N LEU A 34 2.81 -10.17 -15.67
CA LEU A 34 3.98 -10.99 -15.98
C LEU A 34 3.83 -12.41 -15.44
N CYS A 35 3.28 -12.61 -14.25
CA CYS A 35 3.01 -13.96 -13.72
C CYS A 35 1.99 -14.74 -14.57
N GLN A 36 1.09 -14.06 -15.30
CA GLN A 36 0.15 -14.73 -16.21
C GLN A 36 0.80 -15.09 -17.55
N LEU A 37 1.76 -14.30 -18.00
CA LEU A 37 2.46 -14.51 -19.27
C LEU A 37 3.63 -15.49 -19.13
N LEU A 38 4.31 -15.45 -17.99
CA LEU A 38 5.43 -16.33 -17.65
C LEU A 38 4.86 -17.59 -16.99
N GLY A 39 5.29 -18.76 -17.45
CA GLY A 39 5.00 -20.02 -16.79
C GLY A 39 6.12 -20.47 -15.85
N GLY A 40 5.82 -21.41 -14.97
CA GLY A 40 6.82 -22.13 -14.17
C GLY A 40 7.43 -21.31 -13.02
N ASN A 41 8.65 -21.68 -12.62
CA ASN A 41 9.29 -21.18 -11.40
C ASN A 41 9.47 -19.66 -11.36
N VAL A 42 9.73 -19.03 -12.52
CA VAL A 42 9.94 -17.58 -12.59
C VAL A 42 8.67 -16.81 -12.22
N ALA A 43 7.50 -17.31 -12.58
CA ALA A 43 6.23 -16.70 -12.20
C ALA A 43 5.98 -16.81 -10.69
N GLY A 44 6.32 -17.95 -10.09
CA GLY A 44 6.28 -18.15 -8.64
C GLY A 44 7.18 -17.16 -7.91
N GLU A 45 8.44 -17.03 -8.32
CA GLU A 45 9.39 -16.09 -7.71
C GLU A 45 8.94 -14.63 -7.83
N ILE A 46 8.31 -14.24 -8.94
CA ILE A 46 7.75 -12.90 -9.09
C ILE A 46 6.54 -12.74 -8.16
N ALA A 47 5.64 -13.72 -8.11
CA ALA A 47 4.47 -13.67 -7.24
C ALA A 47 4.86 -13.54 -5.76
N ASP A 48 5.82 -14.35 -5.29
CA ASP A 48 6.34 -14.29 -3.92
C ASP A 48 6.94 -12.91 -3.63
N CYS A 49 7.75 -12.39 -4.55
CA CYS A 49 8.33 -11.04 -4.41
C CYS A 49 7.25 -9.95 -4.31
N LEU A 50 6.17 -10.03 -5.10
CA LEU A 50 5.07 -9.05 -5.04
C LEU A 50 4.36 -9.10 -3.69
N VAL A 51 4.07 -10.31 -3.18
CA VAL A 51 3.40 -10.51 -1.89
C VAL A 51 4.26 -9.99 -0.74
N GLU A 52 5.53 -10.37 -0.69
CA GLU A 52 6.45 -9.90 0.35
C GLU A 52 6.62 -8.38 0.32
N THR A 53 6.70 -7.79 -0.87
CA THR A 53 6.83 -6.33 -1.03
C THR A 53 5.62 -5.60 -0.42
N ILE A 54 4.38 -6.06 -0.68
CA ILE A 54 3.20 -5.39 -0.13
C ILE A 54 3.05 -5.64 1.37
N VAL A 55 3.38 -6.84 1.87
CA VAL A 55 3.32 -7.17 3.31
C VAL A 55 4.26 -6.26 4.11
N GLN A 56 5.47 -6.01 3.62
CA GLN A 56 6.42 -5.11 4.27
C GLN A 56 5.97 -3.65 4.30
N ARG A 57 5.11 -3.22 3.36
CA ARG A 57 4.78 -1.80 3.14
C ARG A 57 3.39 -1.40 3.58
N ILE A 58 2.43 -2.34 3.63
CA ILE A 58 1.02 -2.05 3.90
C ILE A 58 0.81 -1.39 5.28
N GLY A 59 1.58 -1.81 6.28
CA GLY A 59 1.50 -1.25 7.64
C GLY A 59 1.84 0.24 7.68
N ASP A 60 2.93 0.65 7.03
CA ASP A 60 3.34 2.06 6.99
C ASP A 60 2.33 2.92 6.22
N ILE A 61 1.78 2.42 5.11
CA ILE A 61 0.77 3.13 4.33
C ILE A 61 -0.47 3.42 5.18
N VAL A 62 -0.99 2.40 5.89
CA VAL A 62 -2.16 2.57 6.76
C VAL A 62 -1.82 3.48 7.95
N LEU A 63 -0.66 3.29 8.60
CA LEU A 63 -0.26 4.11 9.74
C LEU A 63 -0.18 5.60 9.39
N ARG A 64 0.34 5.94 8.20
CA ARG A 64 0.43 7.34 7.73
C ARG A 64 -0.93 8.02 7.61
N THR A 65 -1.98 7.28 7.30
CA THR A 65 -3.35 7.84 7.27
C THR A 65 -3.87 8.20 8.65
N MET A 66 -3.37 7.55 9.70
CA MET A 66 -3.80 7.84 11.07
C MET A 66 -3.00 8.99 11.69
N SER A 67 -1.76 9.21 11.25
CA SER A 67 -0.85 10.22 11.81
C SER A 67 -0.85 11.57 11.09
N ASP A 68 -1.67 11.74 10.04
CA ASP A 68 -1.74 12.94 9.18
C ASP A 68 -0.38 13.33 8.56
N SER A 69 0.56 12.38 8.50
CA SER A 69 1.95 12.61 8.08
C SER A 69 2.15 12.72 6.57
N GLY A 70 1.08 12.61 5.79
CA GLY A 70 1.11 12.60 4.33
C GLY A 70 1.74 11.34 3.73
N ILE A 71 1.45 11.12 2.45
CA ILE A 71 1.95 9.98 1.68
C ILE A 71 3.33 10.27 1.08
N THR A 72 4.19 9.26 1.01
CA THR A 72 5.48 9.41 0.29
C THR A 72 5.26 9.37 -1.22
N THR A 73 6.15 9.98 -2.01
CA THR A 73 6.12 9.86 -3.48
C THR A 73 6.72 8.55 -4.00
N LYS A 74 7.22 7.68 -3.11
CA LYS A 74 8.02 6.49 -3.44
C LYS A 74 7.19 5.20 -3.59
N ILE A 75 5.88 5.35 -3.76
CA ILE A 75 4.93 4.24 -3.75
C ILE A 75 4.32 4.04 -5.14
N ASP A 76 3.88 2.82 -5.43
CA ASP A 76 3.22 2.54 -6.70
C ASP A 76 1.76 3.05 -6.71
N ASN A 77 1.09 2.96 -7.86
CA ASN A 77 -0.28 3.43 -8.01
C ASN A 77 -1.33 2.58 -7.27
N MET A 78 -1.08 1.30 -7.00
CA MET A 78 -1.98 0.49 -6.15
C MET A 78 -1.86 0.89 -4.68
N GLU A 79 -0.64 1.15 -4.20
CA GLU A 79 -0.38 1.72 -2.87
C GLU A 79 -1.02 3.11 -2.71
N LYS A 80 -0.92 3.98 -3.73
CA LYS A 80 -1.60 5.29 -3.73
C LYS A 80 -3.11 5.15 -3.53
N ARG A 81 -3.73 4.23 -4.29
CA ARG A 81 -5.16 3.95 -4.17
C ARG A 81 -5.53 3.42 -2.79
N LEU A 82 -4.71 2.54 -2.20
CA LEU A 82 -4.94 2.04 -0.84
C LEU A 82 -4.90 3.18 0.19
N TYR A 83 -3.94 4.10 0.07
CA TYR A 83 -3.87 5.27 0.93
C TYR A 83 -5.11 6.17 0.79
N GLU A 84 -5.53 6.47 -0.44
CA GLU A 84 -6.73 7.29 -0.68
C GLU A 84 -7.99 6.68 -0.06
N GLU A 85 -8.19 5.37 -0.20
CA GLU A 85 -9.31 4.67 0.43
C GLU A 85 -9.19 4.64 1.97
N SER A 86 -7.97 4.52 2.49
CA SER A 86 -7.71 4.58 3.93
C SER A 86 -8.01 5.97 4.52
N MET A 87 -7.67 7.04 3.80
CA MET A 87 -8.04 8.42 4.16
C MET A 87 -9.56 8.62 4.18
N LYS A 88 -10.26 8.14 3.14
CA LYS A 88 -11.74 8.20 3.12
C LYS A 88 -12.35 7.45 4.30
N CYS A 89 -11.80 6.29 4.67
CA CYS A 89 -12.24 5.52 5.83
C CYS A 89 -12.02 6.31 7.14
N GLN A 90 -10.83 6.90 7.31
CA GLN A 90 -10.49 7.72 8.46
C GLN A 90 -11.44 8.93 8.60
N SER A 91 -11.69 9.68 7.52
CA SER A 91 -12.60 10.83 7.55
C SER A 91 -14.03 10.41 7.95
N ARG A 92 -14.55 9.31 7.37
CA ARG A 92 -15.88 8.79 7.73
C ARG A 92 -15.97 8.33 9.18
N LEU A 93 -14.92 7.72 9.71
CA LEU A 93 -14.85 7.34 11.13
C LEU A 93 -14.86 8.59 12.02
N HIS A 94 -14.07 9.61 11.66
CA HIS A 94 -14.01 10.85 12.41
C HIS A 94 -15.37 11.57 12.44
N GLU A 95 -16.06 11.66 11.30
CA GLU A 95 -17.42 12.20 11.20
C GLU A 95 -18.41 11.43 12.07
N TYR A 96 -18.36 10.10 12.02
CA TYR A 96 -19.23 9.23 12.82
C TYR A 96 -19.07 9.48 14.33
N PHE A 97 -17.83 9.50 14.84
CA PHE A 97 -17.57 9.75 16.26
C PHE A 97 -17.95 11.17 16.68
N SER A 98 -17.70 12.17 15.83
CA SER A 98 -18.09 13.56 16.08
C SER A 98 -19.61 13.74 16.18
N ALA A 99 -20.35 13.04 15.32
CA ALA A 99 -21.82 13.02 15.36
C ALA A 99 -22.38 12.31 16.62
N GLN A 100 -21.66 11.33 17.18
CA GLN A 100 -22.07 10.68 18.43
C GLN A 100 -21.86 11.59 19.65
N GLN A 101 -20.75 12.32 19.72
CA GLN A 101 -20.47 13.23 20.85
C GLN A 101 -21.48 14.37 20.96
N THR A 102 -21.94 14.91 19.83
CA THR A 102 -22.95 15.98 19.78
C THR A 102 -24.34 15.50 20.21
N LYS A 103 -24.70 14.23 19.97
CA LYS A 103 -25.96 13.63 20.46
C LYS A 103 -25.98 13.42 21.98
N GLY A 104 -24.85 13.05 22.58
CA GLY A 104 -24.74 12.86 24.03
C GLY A 104 -24.84 14.16 24.84
N ARG A 105 -24.38 15.28 24.26
CA ARG A 105 -24.33 16.59 24.94
C ARG A 105 -25.70 17.26 25.11
N LYS A 106 -26.70 16.90 24.28
CA LYS A 106 -28.08 17.42 24.38
C LYS A 106 -28.94 16.78 25.48
N ARG A 107 -28.46 15.73 26.16
CA ARG A 107 -29.21 15.02 27.23
C ARG A 107 -28.85 15.43 28.65
N ARG A 108 -28.01 16.46 28.83
CA ARG A 108 -27.67 17.04 30.14
C ARG A 108 -28.21 18.48 30.21
N ILE A 109 -29.52 18.63 30.39
CA ILE A 109 -30.17 19.85 30.88
C ILE A 109 -31.24 19.38 31.85
#